data_AF-A0A951GE44-F1
#
_entry.id   AF-A0A951GE44-F1
#
_cell.length_a   1.000
_cell.length_b   1.000
_cell.length_c   1.000
_cell.angle_alpha   90.00
_cell.angle_beta   90.00
_cell.angle_gamma   90.00
#
_symmetry.space_group_name_H-M   'P 1'
#
loop_
_entity.id
_entity.type
_entity.pdbx_description
1 polymer ?
#
loop_
_entity_poly.entity_id
_entity_poly.type
_entity_poly.pdbx_seq_one_letter_code
_entity_poly.pdbx_strand_id
1 'polypeptide(L)'
;MPTEIKVPPLGESITEATVSKWLKRPGEPIALDEPVAEIETDKVTLEVPAPVAGTLAEILVEEGTNVPVGAVLGRIADGAAAAPHPRTAPGLPSAATFELESPAGRTHNSPGAGPFL
;
A
#
# COMPACT_ATOMS: atom_id res chain seq x y z
N MET A 1 15.79 -7.80 16.27
CA MET A 1 15.04 -9.01 16.69
C MET A 1 13.61 -8.83 16.20
N PRO A 2 13.12 -9.70 15.28
CA PRO A 2 11.80 -9.50 14.69
C PRO A 2 10.74 -9.46 15.79
N THR A 3 9.88 -8.45 15.73
CA THR A 3 8.77 -8.26 16.67
C THR A 3 7.57 -9.06 16.20
N GLU A 4 6.99 -9.84 17.09
CA GLU A 4 5.84 -10.68 16.77
C GLU A 4 4.54 -9.87 16.87
N ILE A 5 3.74 -9.93 15.80
CA ILE A 5 2.39 -9.39 15.79
C ILE A 5 1.52 -10.43 16.49
N LYS A 6 0.93 -10.05 17.63
CA LYS A 6 0.03 -10.92 18.38
C LYS A 6 -1.39 -10.39 18.34
N VAL A 7 -2.35 -11.30 18.42
CA VAL A 7 -3.77 -10.93 18.56
C VAL A 7 -3.93 -10.12 19.86
N PRO A 8 -4.46 -8.89 19.81
CA PRO A 8 -4.67 -8.08 21.01
C PRO A 8 -5.76 -8.70 21.90
N PRO A 9 -5.83 -8.32 23.19
CA PRO A 9 -6.92 -8.77 24.05
C PRO A 9 -8.26 -8.19 23.56
N LEU A 10 -9.18 -9.07 23.16
CA LEU A 10 -10.44 -8.69 22.51
C LEU A 10 -11.59 -8.42 23.48
N GLY A 11 -11.28 -8.32 24.76
CA GLY A 11 -12.24 -8.20 25.86
C GLY A 11 -12.20 -9.42 26.77
N GLU A 12 -12.70 -9.26 28.00
CA GLU A 12 -12.54 -10.20 29.11
C GLU A 12 -13.15 -11.60 28.85
N SER A 13 -14.05 -11.71 27.86
CA SER A 13 -14.79 -12.93 27.54
C SER A 13 -14.51 -13.49 26.13
N ILE A 14 -13.60 -12.89 25.35
CA ILE A 14 -13.33 -13.29 23.97
C ILE A 14 -11.91 -13.85 23.89
N THR A 15 -11.80 -15.16 23.66
CA THR A 15 -10.53 -15.91 23.68
C THR A 15 -9.96 -16.19 22.30
N GLU A 16 -10.71 -15.92 21.23
CA GLU A 16 -10.33 -16.24 19.85
C GLU A 16 -10.90 -15.22 18.85
N ALA A 17 -10.21 -15.09 17.71
CA ALA A 17 -10.58 -14.23 16.60
C ALA A 17 -10.16 -14.86 15.28
N THR A 18 -10.94 -14.59 14.24
CA THR A 18 -10.62 -14.98 12.88
C THR A 18 -9.98 -13.82 12.14
N VAL A 19 -8.86 -14.03 11.46
CA VAL A 19 -8.28 -13.00 10.58
C VAL A 19 -9.23 -12.80 9.41
N SER A 20 -9.89 -11.65 9.33
CA SER A 20 -10.80 -11.34 8.22
C SER A 20 -9.99 -11.02 6.97
N LYS A 21 -8.97 -10.16 7.09
CA LYS A 21 -8.15 -9.72 5.97
C LYS A 21 -6.82 -9.09 6.40
N TRP A 22 -5.78 -9.24 5.59
CA TRP A 22 -4.52 -8.49 5.76
C TRP A 22 -4.56 -7.16 5.00
N LEU A 23 -4.23 -6.05 5.68
CA LEU A 23 -4.07 -4.73 5.07
C LEU A 23 -2.64 -4.46 4.62
N LYS A 24 -1.68 -5.21 5.18
CA LYS A 24 -0.25 -5.12 4.89
C LYS A 24 0.26 -6.43 4.30
N ARG A 25 1.31 -6.33 3.48
CA ARG A 25 1.95 -7.46 2.79
C ARG A 25 3.40 -7.60 3.22
N PRO A 26 3.98 -8.82 3.18
CA PRO A 26 5.39 -9.01 3.50
C PRO A 26 6.25 -8.13 2.59
N GLY A 27 7.14 -7.34 3.19
CA GLY A 27 7.96 -6.32 2.54
C GLY A 27 7.40 -4.90 2.61
N GLU A 28 6.17 -4.68 3.09
CA GLU A 28 5.60 -3.33 3.22
C GLU A 28 6.02 -2.64 4.52
N PRO A 29 6.25 -1.31 4.49
CA PRO A 29 6.49 -0.53 5.68
C PRO A 29 5.20 -0.38 6.51
N ILE A 30 5.36 -0.48 7.83
CA ILE A 30 4.31 -0.38 8.84
C ILE A 30 4.76 0.64 9.89
N ALA A 31 3.90 1.58 10.26
CA ALA A 31 4.16 2.50 11.37
C ALA A 31 3.68 1.93 12.71
N LEU A 32 4.20 2.46 13.83
CA LEU A 32 3.70 2.15 15.17
C LEU A 32 2.23 2.55 15.25
N ASP A 33 1.39 1.70 15.85
CA ASP A 33 -0.06 1.94 15.99
C ASP A 33 -0.84 1.92 14.66
N GLU A 34 -0.21 1.46 13.57
CA GLU A 34 -0.86 1.38 12.25
C GLU A 34 -1.58 0.03 12.07
N PRO A 35 -2.81 -0.01 11.50
CA PRO A 35 -3.54 -1.25 11.30
C PRO A 35 -2.88 -2.15 10.24
N VAL A 36 -2.54 -3.38 10.63
CA VAL A 36 -1.84 -4.36 9.77
C VAL A 36 -2.77 -5.44 9.22
N ALA A 37 -3.77 -5.83 10.01
CA ALA A 37 -4.75 -6.86 9.69
C ALA A 37 -6.10 -6.54 10.37
N GLU A 38 -7.18 -7.01 9.78
CA GLU A 38 -8.52 -7.00 10.35
C GLU A 38 -8.84 -8.38 10.91
N ILE A 39 -9.41 -8.40 12.11
CA ILE A 39 -9.91 -9.61 12.76
C ILE A 39 -11.41 -9.48 12.99
N GLU A 40 -12.12 -10.56 12.77
CA GLU A 40 -13.55 -10.68 13.02
C GLU A 40 -13.79 -11.65 14.18
N THR A 41 -14.67 -11.23 15.07
CA THR A 41 -15.22 -12.04 16.16
C THR A 41 -16.73 -12.19 15.93
N ASP A 42 -17.38 -13.12 16.64
CA ASP A 42 -18.81 -13.46 16.51
C ASP A 42 -19.79 -12.26 16.48
N LYS A 43 -19.38 -11.11 17.01
CA LYS A 43 -20.20 -9.89 17.10
C LYS A 43 -19.53 -8.61 16.62
N VAL A 44 -18.21 -8.58 16.44
CA VAL A 44 -17.46 -7.33 16.21
C VAL A 44 -16.24 -7.58 15.32
N THR A 45 -16.01 -6.69 14.36
CA THR A 45 -14.76 -6.60 13.59
C THR A 45 -13.84 -5.58 14.24
N LEU A 46 -12.60 -5.97 14.53
CA LEU A 46 -11.57 -5.13 15.14
C LEU A 46 -10.32 -5.12 14.27
N GLU A 47 -9.55 -4.04 14.36
CA GLU A 47 -8.29 -3.89 13.64
C GLU A 47 -7.12 -4.30 14.55
N VAL A 48 -6.13 -4.99 14.00
CA VAL A 48 -4.88 -5.35 14.68
C VAL A 48 -3.88 -4.23 14.44
N PRO A 49 -3.55 -3.39 15.45
CA PRO A 49 -2.52 -2.37 15.31
C PRO A 49 -1.12 -2.98 15.41
N ALA A 50 -0.15 -2.35 14.75
CA ALA A 50 1.24 -2.74 14.82
C ALA A 50 1.85 -2.38 16.19
N PRO A 51 2.52 -3.32 16.88
CA PRO A 51 3.17 -3.04 18.16
C PRO A 51 4.43 -2.18 18.03
N VAL A 52 5.05 -2.14 16.84
CA VAL A 52 6.26 -1.36 16.52
C VAL A 52 6.23 -0.89 15.07
N ALA A 53 6.95 0.19 14.77
CA ALA A 53 7.23 0.60 13.40
C ALA A 53 8.32 -0.30 12.79
N GLY A 54 8.15 -0.73 11.55
CA GLY A 54 9.09 -1.61 10.85
C GLY A 54 8.59 -2.04 9.47
N THR A 55 8.98 -3.25 9.05
CA THR A 55 8.53 -3.85 7.78
C THR A 55 7.95 -5.22 8.05
N LEU A 56 6.80 -5.57 7.43
CA LEU A 56 6.23 -6.90 7.60
C LEU A 56 7.23 -7.94 7.04
N ALA A 57 7.76 -8.82 7.88
CA ALA A 57 8.72 -9.82 7.47
C ALA A 57 8.00 -10.99 6.78
N GLU A 58 7.03 -11.56 7.47
CA GLU A 58 6.28 -12.74 7.03
C GLU A 58 4.94 -12.85 7.76
N ILE A 59 3.98 -13.51 7.13
CA ILE A 59 2.65 -13.82 7.65
C ILE A 59 2.66 -15.30 8.04
N LEU A 60 2.37 -15.61 9.30
CA LEU A 60 2.27 -16.99 9.79
C LEU A 60 0.83 -17.52 9.73
N VAL A 61 -0.14 -16.61 9.73
CA VAL A 61 -1.58 -16.90 9.79
C VAL A 61 -2.27 -16.24 8.62
N GLU A 62 -2.85 -17.04 7.72
CA GLU A 62 -3.56 -16.55 6.55
C GLU A 62 -4.94 -15.96 6.90
N GLU A 63 -5.49 -15.15 6.00
CA GLU A 63 -6.87 -14.69 6.09
C GLU A 63 -7.86 -15.88 6.11
N GLY A 64 -8.93 -15.74 6.88
CA GLY A 64 -9.89 -16.80 7.18
C GLY A 64 -9.47 -17.77 8.27
N THR A 65 -8.29 -17.60 8.89
CA THR A 65 -7.80 -18.50 9.95
C THR A 65 -8.21 -18.02 11.33
N ASN A 66 -8.77 -18.91 12.15
CA ASN A 66 -9.08 -18.66 13.55
C ASN A 66 -7.85 -18.82 14.44
N VAL A 67 -7.61 -17.86 15.33
CA VAL A 67 -6.46 -17.81 16.22
C VAL A 67 -6.86 -17.38 17.64
N PRO A 68 -6.22 -17.93 18.69
CA PRO A 68 -6.48 -17.51 20.06
C PRO A 68 -5.86 -16.14 20.37
N VAL A 69 -6.39 -15.46 21.39
CA VAL A 69 -5.81 -14.22 21.91
C VAL A 69 -4.36 -14.45 22.32
N GLY A 70 -3.47 -13.54 21.91
CA GLY A 70 -2.03 -13.67 22.13
C GLY A 70 -1.31 -14.60 21.15
N ALA A 71 -2.00 -15.23 20.20
CA ALA A 71 -1.36 -15.98 19.13
C ALA A 71 -0.57 -15.06 18.20
N VAL A 72 0.53 -15.58 17.66
CA VAL A 72 1.39 -14.87 16.70
C VAL A 72 0.77 -14.96 15.32
N LEU A 73 0.35 -13.82 14.79
CA LEU A 73 -0.20 -13.66 13.43
C LEU A 73 0.91 -13.58 12.37
N GLY A 74 2.00 -12.90 12.72
CA GLY A 74 3.07 -12.57 11.79
C GLY A 74 4.27 -11.98 12.50
N ARG A 75 5.32 -11.67 11.74
CA ARG A 75 6.54 -11.04 12.26
C ARG A 75 6.82 -9.74 11.54
N ILE A 76 7.20 -8.73 12.30
CA ILE A 76 7.71 -7.44 11.83
C ILE A 76 9.22 -7.48 12.00
N ALA A 77 9.97 -7.27 10.92
CA ALA A 77 11.39 -7.01 11.05
C ALA A 77 11.58 -5.59 11.59
N ASP A 78 12.31 -5.46 12.70
CA ASP A 78 12.87 -4.21 13.20
C ASP A 78 14.02 -3.76 12.27
N GLY A 79 13.69 -3.58 11.00
CA GLY A 79 14.58 -3.00 10.02
C GLY A 79 14.50 -1.50 10.16
N ALA A 80 15.60 -0.90 10.63
CA ALA A 80 15.91 0.49 10.38
C ALA A 80 15.34 0.89 9.01
N ALA A 81 14.44 1.88 9.03
CA ALA A 81 13.81 2.49 7.87
C ALA A 81 14.37 1.95 6.56
N ALA A 82 13.62 1.08 5.88
CA ALA A 82 13.86 0.86 4.46
C ALA A 82 14.05 2.26 3.87
N ALA A 83 15.30 2.53 3.47
CA ALA A 83 15.77 3.88 3.23
C ALA A 83 14.71 4.61 2.39
N PRO A 84 14.39 5.87 2.69
CA PRO A 84 13.48 6.61 1.84
C PRO A 84 14.02 6.44 0.44
N HIS A 85 13.21 5.87 -0.47
CA HIS A 85 13.50 6.00 -1.89
C HIS A 85 13.84 7.48 -2.06
N PRO A 86 15.09 7.82 -2.44
CA PRO A 86 15.46 9.21 -2.54
C PRO A 86 14.44 9.80 -3.49
N ARG A 87 13.72 10.77 -2.95
CA ARG A 87 12.98 11.75 -3.72
C ARG A 87 13.99 12.25 -4.75
N THR A 88 13.93 11.70 -5.96
CA THR A 88 14.60 12.26 -7.13
C THR A 88 13.83 13.53 -7.46
N ALA A 89 14.09 14.55 -6.68
CA ALA A 89 14.00 15.92 -7.10
C ALA A 89 15.44 16.43 -7.22
N PRO A 90 16.03 16.39 -8.42
CA PRO A 90 16.82 17.50 -8.90
C PRO A 90 15.79 18.49 -9.48
N GLY A 91 15.52 19.60 -8.82
CA GLY A 91 16.42 20.75 -8.90
C GLY A 91 16.08 21.53 -10.17
N LEU A 92 15.31 22.62 -10.01
CA LEU A 92 15.16 23.65 -11.04
C LEU A 92 16.55 24.18 -11.43
N PRO A 93 16.77 24.49 -12.72
CA PRO A 93 16.63 25.90 -13.07
C PRO A 93 15.84 26.12 -14.36
N SER A 94 15.12 27.25 -14.32
CA SER A 94 14.63 28.07 -15.42
C SER A 94 15.29 27.84 -16.79
N ALA A 95 14.48 27.63 -17.84
CA ALA A 95 14.45 28.44 -19.06
C ALA A 95 13.80 27.66 -20.22
N ALA A 96 12.65 28.16 -20.70
CA ALA A 96 12.30 28.35 -22.12
C ALA A 96 10.77 28.38 -22.27
N THR A 97 10.24 29.60 -22.17
CA THR A 97 9.20 30.08 -23.08
C THR A 97 9.53 29.71 -24.53
N PHE A 98 8.46 29.58 -25.34
CA PHE A 98 8.41 29.39 -26.81
C PHE A 98 8.06 27.95 -27.20
N GLU A 99 7.12 27.65 -28.08
CA GLU A 99 6.22 28.37 -29.00
C GLU A 99 5.32 27.20 -29.50
N LEU A 100 3.99 27.28 -29.42
CA LEU A 100 3.16 27.34 -30.63
C LEU A 100 3.77 26.60 -31.85
N GLU A 101 3.26 25.39 -32.13
CA GLU A 101 2.73 24.99 -33.44
C GLU A 101 2.58 23.46 -33.52
N SER A 102 1.33 23.02 -33.60
CA SER A 102 0.96 21.62 -33.78
C SER A 102 1.43 21.12 -35.16
N PRO A 103 2.06 19.94 -35.23
CA PRO A 103 2.72 19.46 -36.43
C PRO A 103 1.72 19.09 -37.53
N ALA A 104 1.98 19.66 -38.71
CA ALA A 104 1.73 19.13 -40.04
C ALA A 104 0.98 17.78 -40.10
N GLY A 105 -0.36 17.88 -40.13
CA GLY A 105 -1.26 16.83 -40.60
C GLY A 105 -1.14 16.68 -42.12
N ARG A 106 -0.21 15.82 -42.51
CA ARG A 106 -0.07 15.12 -43.80
C ARG A 106 -1.33 15.08 -44.68
N THR A 107 -1.21 15.71 -45.84
CA THR A 107 -1.75 15.37 -47.17
C THR A 107 -3.02 14.51 -47.24
N HIS A 108 -4.09 15.08 -47.77
CA HIS A 108 -4.94 14.37 -48.73
C HIS A 108 -5.45 15.36 -49.78
N ASN A 109 -5.00 15.11 -51.01
CA ASN A 109 -5.19 15.86 -52.22
C ASN A 109 -6.56 15.54 -52.85
N SER A 110 -7.20 16.57 -53.40
CA SER A 110 -8.31 16.58 -54.37
C SER A 110 -9.68 16.06 -53.91
N PRO A 111 -10.71 16.87 -54.18
CA PRO A 111 -11.50 16.56 -55.36
C PRO A 111 -11.60 17.77 -56.29
N GLY A 112 -11.46 17.50 -57.59
CA GLY A 112 -11.63 18.52 -58.62
C GLY A 112 -13.07 19.02 -58.72
N ALA A 113 -13.22 20.23 -59.25
CA ALA A 113 -14.29 20.61 -60.16
C ALA A 113 -14.11 22.07 -60.59
N GLY A 114 -13.66 22.25 -61.83
CA GLY A 114 -14.30 23.20 -62.73
C GLY A 114 -13.91 24.69 -62.65
N PRO A 115 -14.34 25.48 -63.65
CA PRO A 115 -13.40 26.25 -64.46
C PRO A 115 -13.66 27.77 -64.48
N PHE A 116 -12.64 28.51 -64.92
CA PHE A 116 -12.69 29.76 -65.69
C PHE A 116 -13.71 30.85 -65.28
N LEU A 117 -13.19 31.99 -64.83
CA LEU A 117 -13.54 33.32 -65.35
C LEU A 117 -12.36 34.30 -65.18
#